data_AF-A0A820US76-F1
#
_entry.id   AF-A0A820US76-F1
#
_cell.length_a   1.000
_cell.length_b   1.000
_cell.length_c   1.000
_cell.angle_alpha   90.00
_cell.angle_beta   90.00
_cell.angle_gamma   90.00
#
_symmetry.space_group_name_H-M   'P 1'
#
loop_
_entity.id
_entity.type
_entity.pdbx_description
1 polymer ?
#
loop_
_entity_poly.entity_id
_entity_poly.type
_entity_poly.pdbx_seq_one_letter_code
_entity_poly.pdbx_strand_id
1 'polypeptide(L)'
;MGNRLIITSHIEGNYFEDINFYVPRLTIENMSNDALKLFCSSYMKCINEISIKAGRVTRECIIDQLYNDITQNKDIFHLAIDPQLASVIAAVYNQYEDKLPEKRIDLYEKAIENMIERLVTSYIDSPTNYLNKELGLNATQAGLLNEFGHNSFRFIHRTFQEYLAAKNIIYSFGLERSENIIYHNIHDKIGTPNWRVPLSMTPGILSKSVEHSELFTSIVTRLLKDEQTTSYQQSSTLLV
;
A
#
# COMPACT_ATOMS: atom_id res chain seq x y z
N MET A 1 17.45 -38.65 16.12
CA MET A 1 16.26 -37.76 16.09
C MET A 1 16.31 -37.00 14.77
N GLY A 2 15.24 -37.00 13.98
CA GLY A 2 15.22 -36.34 12.67
C GLY A 2 14.92 -34.85 12.78
N ASN A 3 15.42 -34.06 11.83
CA ASN A 3 15.16 -32.62 11.73
C ASN A 3 13.68 -32.36 11.44
N ARG A 4 13.11 -31.31 12.04
CA ARG A 4 11.77 -30.79 11.73
C ARG A 4 11.93 -29.47 10.99
N LEU A 5 11.19 -29.29 9.91
CA LEU A 5 11.27 -28.12 9.03
C LEU A 5 9.90 -27.44 8.96
N ILE A 6 9.89 -26.11 8.97
CA ILE A 6 8.72 -25.28 8.67
C ILE A 6 9.10 -24.44 7.45
N ILE A 7 8.22 -24.44 6.44
CA ILE A 7 8.41 -23.69 5.20
C ILE A 7 7.27 -22.68 5.08
N THR A 8 7.60 -21.42 4.78
CA THR A 8 6.62 -20.36 4.53
C THR A 8 6.69 -19.91 3.07
N SER A 9 5.54 -19.60 2.47
CA SER A 9 5.45 -19.09 1.10
C SER A 9 4.23 -18.18 0.93
N HIS A 10 4.20 -17.43 -0.16
CA HIS A 10 2.96 -16.81 -0.63
C HIS A 10 2.02 -17.87 -1.25
N ILE A 11 0.72 -17.62 -1.17
CA ILE A 11 -0.33 -18.51 -1.69
C ILE A 11 -0.30 -18.58 -3.23
N GLU A 12 0.14 -17.52 -3.91
CA GLU A 12 0.12 -17.40 -5.38
C GLU A 12 1.19 -18.23 -6.10
N GLY A 13 2.06 -18.95 -5.38
CA GLY A 13 3.08 -19.79 -5.99
C GLY A 13 2.83 -21.28 -5.75
N ASN A 14 2.63 -22.02 -6.83
CA ASN A 14 2.60 -23.49 -6.84
C ASN A 14 4.01 -24.09 -6.63
N TYR A 15 4.77 -23.58 -5.67
CA TYR A 15 6.17 -23.97 -5.42
C TYR A 15 6.33 -25.42 -4.94
N PHE A 16 5.21 -26.09 -4.59
CA PHE A 16 5.22 -27.38 -3.93
C PHE A 16 4.50 -28.48 -4.70
N GLU A 17 4.15 -28.25 -5.97
CA GLU A 17 3.60 -29.29 -6.85
C GLU A 17 4.67 -30.36 -7.17
N ASP A 18 5.95 -29.97 -7.22
CA ASP A 18 7.07 -30.88 -7.52
C ASP A 18 7.65 -31.61 -6.29
N ILE A 19 7.08 -31.42 -5.10
CA ILE A 19 7.54 -32.13 -3.90
C ILE A 19 6.94 -33.54 -3.86
N ASN A 20 7.80 -34.54 -4.06
CA ASN A 20 7.45 -35.98 -4.10
C ASN A 20 7.06 -36.60 -2.74
N PHE A 21 6.78 -35.80 -1.71
CA PHE A 21 6.30 -36.30 -0.41
C PHE A 21 5.24 -35.37 0.17
N TYR A 22 4.34 -35.95 0.97
CA TYR A 22 3.25 -35.21 1.59
C TYR A 22 3.79 -34.20 2.63
N VAL A 23 3.44 -32.93 2.44
CA VAL A 23 3.70 -31.84 3.38
C VAL A 23 2.34 -31.28 3.81
N PRO A 24 1.97 -31.34 5.11
CA PRO A 24 0.77 -30.66 5.60
C PRO A 24 0.83 -29.17 5.25
N ARG A 25 -0.22 -28.67 4.61
CA ARG A 25 -0.32 -27.26 4.19
C ARG A 25 -1.30 -26.54 5.11
N LEU A 26 -0.85 -25.43 5.68
CA LEU A 26 -1.64 -24.56 6.52
C LEU A 26 -1.61 -23.17 5.89
N THR A 27 -2.78 -22.55 5.79
CA THR A 27 -2.93 -21.16 5.35
C THR A 27 -3.15 -20.29 6.58
N ILE A 28 -2.37 -19.22 6.69
CA ILE A 28 -2.61 -18.20 7.70
C ILE A 28 -3.77 -17.34 7.20
N GLU A 29 -4.89 -17.37 7.90
CA GLU A 29 -6.04 -16.50 7.60
C GLU A 29 -5.82 -15.08 8.14
N ASN A 30 -6.62 -14.15 7.63
CA ASN A 30 -6.70 -12.80 8.19
C ASN A 30 -7.09 -12.85 9.67
N MET A 31 -6.73 -11.81 10.42
CA MET A 31 -7.11 -11.69 11.82
C MET A 31 -8.62 -11.70 11.99
N SER A 32 -9.11 -12.44 12.98
CA SER A 32 -10.48 -12.31 13.45
C SER A 32 -10.69 -10.94 14.11
N ASN A 33 -11.96 -10.55 14.31
CA ASN A 33 -12.30 -9.32 15.02
C ASN A 33 -11.71 -9.28 16.43
N ASP A 34 -11.72 -10.40 17.14
CA ASP A 34 -11.16 -10.51 18.49
C ASP A 34 -9.64 -10.34 18.48
N ALA A 35 -8.96 -10.92 17.48
CA ALA A 35 -7.52 -10.77 17.30
C ALA A 35 -7.15 -9.31 16.95
N LEU A 36 -7.94 -8.65 16.08
CA LEU A 36 -7.76 -7.24 15.76
C LEU A 36 -7.98 -6.35 16.99
N LYS A 37 -9.02 -6.60 17.79
CA LYS A 37 -9.27 -5.86 19.03
C LYS A 37 -8.12 -6.03 20.03
N LEU A 38 -7.61 -7.25 20.17
CA LEU A 38 -6.46 -7.54 21.03
C LEU A 38 -5.20 -6.82 20.53
N PHE A 39 -4.96 -6.81 19.21
CA PHE A 39 -3.87 -6.08 18.59
C PHE A 39 -3.95 -4.57 18.92
N CYS A 40 -5.08 -3.93 18.61
CA CYS A 40 -5.28 -2.50 18.83
C CYS A 40 -5.10 -2.11 20.30
N SER A 41 -5.74 -2.86 21.22
CA SER A 41 -5.64 -2.57 22.66
C SER A 41 -4.21 -2.77 23.19
N SER A 42 -3.49 -3.78 22.71
CA SER A 42 -2.08 -4.02 23.08
C SER A 42 -1.17 -2.92 22.55
N TYR A 43 -1.38 -2.49 21.31
CA TYR A 43 -0.63 -1.38 20.70
C TYR A 43 -0.82 -0.07 21.47
N MET A 44 -2.08 0.31 21.75
CA MET A 44 -2.41 1.55 22.46
C MET A 44 -1.81 1.58 23.88
N LYS A 45 -1.83 0.44 24.58
CA LYS A 45 -1.15 0.30 25.88
C LYS A 45 0.35 0.55 25.77
N CYS A 46 1.01 -0.06 24.79
CA CYS A 46 2.46 0.09 24.59
C CYS A 46 2.84 1.55 24.29
N ILE A 47 2.12 2.22 23.40
CA ILE A 47 2.36 3.64 23.09
C ILE A 47 2.17 4.53 24.31
N ASN A 48 1.15 4.25 25.13
CA ASN A 48 0.92 4.97 26.38
C ASN A 48 2.10 4.79 27.35
N GLU A 49 2.56 3.55 27.56
CA GLU A 49 3.73 3.26 28.41
C GLU A 49 5.01 3.97 27.93
N ILE A 50 5.24 4.00 26.62
CA ILE A 50 6.39 4.70 26.03
C ILE A 50 6.27 6.21 26.27
N SER A 51 5.07 6.78 26.09
CA SER A 51 4.80 8.20 26.27
C SER A 51 5.00 8.65 27.72
N ILE A 52 4.52 7.84 28.68
CA ILE A 52 4.73 8.04 30.12
C ILE A 52 6.23 8.04 30.45
N LYS A 53 6.98 7.04 29.97
CA LYS A 53 8.43 6.95 30.21
C LYS A 53 9.22 8.11 29.61
N ALA A 54 8.75 8.68 28.50
CA ALA A 54 9.37 9.82 27.85
C ALA A 54 9.06 11.18 28.50
N GLY A 55 8.29 11.20 29.60
CA GLY A 55 7.89 12.44 30.28
C GLY A 55 6.98 13.36 29.43
N ARG A 56 6.36 12.81 28.37
CA ARG A 56 5.39 13.54 27.55
C ARG A 56 4.06 13.58 28.29
N VAL A 57 3.32 14.69 28.16
CA VAL A 57 1.98 14.85 28.76
C VAL A 57 1.13 13.62 28.40
N THR A 58 0.56 12.99 29.42
CA THR A 58 -0.35 11.85 29.31
C THR A 58 -1.58 12.30 28.51
N ARG A 59 -1.60 12.05 27.21
CA ARG A 59 -2.86 12.08 26.45
C ARG A 59 -3.79 11.04 27.09
N GLU A 60 -5.07 11.36 27.30
CA GLU A 60 -6.05 10.36 27.71
C GLU A 60 -6.18 9.31 26.61
N CYS A 61 -5.43 8.21 26.75
CA CYS A 61 -5.43 7.12 25.80
C CYS A 61 -6.64 6.22 26.08
N ILE A 62 -7.68 6.35 25.28
CA ILE A 62 -8.81 5.42 25.29
C ILE A 62 -8.35 4.15 24.54
N ILE A 63 -8.08 3.08 25.29
CA ILE A 63 -7.45 1.83 24.79
C ILE A 63 -8.22 1.24 23.59
N ASP A 64 -9.55 1.30 23.63
CA ASP A 64 -10.41 0.73 22.59
C ASP A 64 -10.69 1.69 21.42
N GLN A 65 -10.23 2.94 21.47
CA GLN A 65 -10.59 3.96 20.48
C GLN A 65 -10.12 3.60 19.08
N LEU A 66 -8.86 3.17 18.92
CA LEU A 66 -8.33 2.75 17.62
C LEU A 66 -9.19 1.63 17.00
N TYR A 67 -9.59 0.64 17.80
CA TYR A 67 -10.45 -0.45 17.32
C TYR A 67 -11.84 0.07 16.92
N ASN A 68 -12.43 0.95 17.73
CA ASN A 68 -13.72 1.56 17.43
C ASN A 68 -13.65 2.37 16.13
N ASP A 69 -12.63 3.21 15.94
CA ASP A 69 -12.46 4.03 14.75
C ASP A 69 -12.25 3.17 13.48
N ILE A 70 -11.46 2.08 13.58
CA ILE A 70 -11.28 1.12 12.50
C ILE A 70 -12.63 0.47 12.12
N THR A 71 -13.40 0.01 13.11
CA THR A 71 -14.65 -0.74 12.86
C THR A 71 -15.80 0.12 12.34
N GLN A 72 -15.79 1.44 12.60
CA GLN A 72 -16.76 2.37 12.00
C GLN A 72 -16.54 2.57 10.49
N ASN A 73 -15.32 2.32 9.98
CA ASN A 73 -14.99 2.50 8.57
C ASN A 73 -14.72 1.15 7.89
N LYS A 74 -15.68 0.65 7.12
CA LYS A 74 -15.59 -0.66 6.44
C LYS A 74 -14.34 -0.79 5.56
N ASP A 75 -13.96 0.25 4.84
CA ASP A 75 -12.80 0.22 3.94
C ASP A 75 -11.50 0.04 4.74
N ILE A 76 -11.37 0.75 5.88
CA ILE A 76 -10.19 0.63 6.75
C ILE A 76 -10.21 -0.68 7.52
N PHE A 77 -11.38 -1.11 7.98
CA PHE A 77 -11.54 -2.41 8.62
C PHE A 77 -11.06 -3.57 7.74
N HIS A 78 -11.44 -3.59 6.45
CA HIS A 78 -10.98 -4.62 5.52
C HIS A 78 -9.47 -4.62 5.27
N LEU A 79 -8.78 -3.52 5.54
CA LEU A 79 -7.32 -3.45 5.52
C LEU A 79 -6.74 -3.92 6.86
N ALA A 80 -7.35 -3.52 7.98
CA ALA A 80 -6.85 -3.81 9.32
C ALA A 80 -6.93 -5.28 9.71
N ILE A 81 -7.74 -6.10 9.03
CA ILE A 81 -7.72 -7.56 9.25
C ILE A 81 -6.41 -8.21 8.79
N ASP A 82 -5.64 -7.55 7.91
CA ASP A 82 -4.27 -7.95 7.61
C ASP A 82 -3.33 -7.42 8.73
N PRO A 83 -2.58 -8.29 9.42
CA PRO A 83 -1.72 -7.88 10.54
C PRO A 83 -0.69 -6.81 10.16
N GLN A 84 -0.16 -6.86 8.95
CA GLN A 84 0.84 -5.90 8.50
C GLN A 84 0.21 -4.53 8.28
N LEU A 85 -0.92 -4.47 7.58
CA LEU A 85 -1.66 -3.22 7.39
C LEU A 85 -2.23 -2.67 8.70
N ALA A 86 -2.64 -3.52 9.65
CA ALA A 86 -3.05 -3.10 10.99
C ALA A 86 -1.95 -2.29 11.70
N SER A 87 -0.69 -2.74 11.56
CA SER A 87 0.46 -2.03 12.14
C SER A 87 0.70 -0.67 11.50
N VAL A 88 0.48 -0.55 10.18
CA VAL A 88 0.59 0.72 9.47
C VAL A 88 -0.54 1.66 9.88
N ILE A 89 -1.78 1.18 9.95
CA ILE A 89 -2.95 1.95 10.40
C ILE A 89 -2.72 2.50 11.79
N ALA A 90 -2.24 1.67 12.72
CA ALA A 90 -1.94 2.06 14.09
C ALA A 90 -0.82 3.12 14.15
N ALA A 91 0.22 3.00 13.32
CA ALA A 91 1.29 3.98 13.23
C ALA A 91 0.81 5.34 12.70
N VAL A 92 -0.03 5.33 11.65
CA VAL A 92 -0.66 6.56 11.12
C VAL A 92 -1.56 7.18 12.19
N TYR A 93 -2.37 6.39 12.87
CA TYR A 93 -3.26 6.88 13.93
C TYR A 93 -2.49 7.66 15.00
N ASN A 94 -1.41 7.09 15.52
CA ASN A 94 -0.60 7.70 16.57
C ASN A 94 0.13 8.98 16.11
N GLN A 95 0.53 9.05 14.83
CA GLN A 95 1.21 10.24 14.30
C GLN A 95 0.24 11.39 14.06
N TYR A 96 -0.97 11.12 13.56
CA TYR A 96 -1.94 12.13 13.16
C TYR A 96 -3.05 12.33 14.20
N GLU A 97 -2.65 12.54 15.46
CA GLU A 97 -3.53 12.95 16.57
C GLU A 97 -4.77 12.06 16.77
N ASP A 98 -4.59 10.74 16.74
CA ASP A 98 -5.65 9.77 17.01
C ASP A 98 -6.85 9.91 16.04
N LYS A 99 -6.56 10.27 14.79
CA LYS A 99 -7.56 10.38 13.72
C LYS A 99 -7.19 9.54 12.51
N LEU A 100 -8.06 8.60 12.18
CA LEU A 100 -7.97 7.87 10.92
C LEU A 100 -8.52 8.73 9.77
N PRO A 101 -7.90 8.68 8.58
CA PRO A 101 -8.52 9.20 7.37
C PRO A 101 -9.84 8.49 7.05
N GLU A 102 -10.72 9.13 6.29
CA GLU A 102 -11.98 8.49 5.88
C GLU A 102 -11.77 7.52 4.70
N LYS A 103 -10.81 7.81 3.82
CA LYS A 103 -10.56 7.03 2.61
C LYS A 103 -9.25 6.26 2.73
N ARG A 104 -9.25 5.03 2.20
CA ARG A 104 -8.03 4.20 2.11
C ARG A 104 -6.88 4.89 1.35
N ILE A 105 -7.19 5.70 0.34
CA ILE A 105 -6.17 6.43 -0.45
C ILE A 105 -5.44 7.45 0.42
N ASP A 106 -6.16 8.13 1.30
CA ASP A 106 -5.59 9.11 2.22
C ASP A 106 -4.79 8.43 3.33
N LEU A 107 -5.22 7.24 3.77
CA LEU A 107 -4.43 6.39 4.66
C LEU A 107 -3.10 5.97 4.03
N TYR A 108 -3.09 5.54 2.78
CA TYR A 108 -1.85 5.17 2.07
C TYR A 108 -0.92 6.37 1.90
N GLU A 109 -1.47 7.54 1.58
CA GLU A 109 -0.72 8.78 1.46
C GLU A 109 -0.04 9.13 2.78
N LYS A 110 -0.81 9.21 3.88
CA LYS A 110 -0.27 9.50 5.21
C LYS A 110 0.76 8.46 5.68
N ALA A 111 0.55 7.19 5.38
CA ALA A 111 1.51 6.14 5.70
C ALA A 111 2.84 6.35 4.97
N ILE A 112 2.79 6.68 3.68
CA ILE A 112 3.99 6.95 2.88
C ILE A 112 4.67 8.25 3.33
N GLU A 113 3.91 9.30 3.64
CA GLU A 113 4.43 10.54 4.21
C GLU A 113 5.19 10.25 5.51
N ASN A 114 4.61 9.48 6.44
CA ASN A 114 5.28 9.05 7.67
C ASN A 114 6.61 8.34 7.37
N MET A 115 6.59 7.36 6.46
CA MET A 115 7.80 6.63 6.07
C MET A 115 8.85 7.60 5.49
N ILE A 116 8.46 8.48 4.59
CA ILE A 116 9.37 9.46 3.98
C ILE A 116 9.91 10.46 5.01
N GLU A 117 9.10 10.95 5.94
CA GLU A 117 9.55 11.83 7.02
C GLU A 117 10.63 11.13 7.85
N ARG A 118 10.42 9.86 8.21
CA ARG A 118 11.41 9.04 8.91
C ARG A 118 12.70 8.88 8.10
N LEU A 119 12.62 8.77 6.77
CA LEU A 119 13.81 8.79 5.89
C LEU A 119 14.59 10.08 6.06
N VAL A 120 13.91 11.21 5.92
CA VAL A 120 14.53 12.52 5.92
C VAL A 120 15.13 12.83 7.28
N THR A 121 14.43 12.50 8.37
CA THR A 121 14.97 12.65 9.73
C THR A 121 16.21 11.80 9.93
N SER A 122 16.20 10.52 9.51
CA SER A 122 17.39 9.65 9.59
C SER A 122 18.56 10.13 8.71
N TYR A 123 18.27 10.90 7.66
CA TYR A 123 19.27 11.42 6.73
C TYR A 123 20.04 12.61 7.31
N ILE A 124 19.36 13.47 8.09
CA ILE A 124 19.94 14.70 8.66
C ILE A 124 20.94 14.39 9.79
N ASP A 125 20.79 13.24 10.46
CA ASP A 125 21.60 12.89 11.65
C ASP A 125 22.93 12.17 11.33
N SER A 126 23.36 12.01 10.07
CA SER A 126 24.60 11.26 9.74
C SER A 126 25.42 11.79 8.53
N PRO A 127 26.70 12.19 8.72
CA PRO A 127 27.59 12.67 7.64
C PRO A 127 28.01 11.62 6.59
N THR A 128 27.72 10.33 6.78
CA THR A 128 28.25 9.21 5.96
C THR A 128 27.38 8.83 4.74
N ASN A 129 26.35 9.61 4.40
CA ASN A 129 25.22 9.16 3.57
C ASN A 129 25.37 9.17 2.03
N TYR A 130 26.57 9.37 1.47
CA TYR A 130 26.75 9.34 0.02
C TYR A 130 26.68 7.93 -0.59
N LEU A 131 27.06 6.87 0.15
CA LEU A 131 26.99 5.48 -0.34
C LEU A 131 25.58 4.86 -0.25
N ASN A 132 24.76 5.28 0.73
CA ASN A 132 23.44 4.68 0.96
C ASN A 132 22.39 5.07 -0.11
N LYS A 133 22.70 6.04 -0.97
CA LYS A 133 21.85 6.54 -2.06
C LYS A 133 21.59 5.48 -3.13
N GLU A 134 22.55 4.59 -3.38
CA GLU A 134 22.52 3.65 -4.50
C GLU A 134 21.91 2.28 -4.15
N LEU A 135 21.82 1.96 -2.85
CA LEU A 135 21.48 0.63 -2.36
C LEU A 135 20.08 0.51 -1.74
N GLY A 136 19.18 1.50 -1.84
CA GLY A 136 17.82 1.39 -1.26
C GLY A 136 17.76 1.23 0.28
N LEU A 137 18.90 1.31 0.97
CA LEU A 137 19.06 1.11 2.41
C LEU A 137 18.25 2.13 3.22
N ASN A 138 18.15 3.37 2.73
CA ASN A 138 17.38 4.41 3.38
C ASN A 138 15.89 4.03 3.37
N ALA A 139 15.31 3.72 2.20
CA ALA A 139 13.92 3.26 2.06
C ALA A 139 13.59 2.05 2.95
N THR A 140 14.60 1.22 3.23
CA THR A 140 14.50 0.10 4.17
C THR A 140 14.41 0.56 5.63
N GLN A 141 15.22 1.54 6.04
CA GLN A 141 15.19 2.10 7.39
C GLN A 141 13.89 2.85 7.72
N ALA A 142 13.23 3.43 6.72
CA ALA A 142 11.90 4.00 6.91
C ALA A 142 10.75 3.00 6.90
N GLY A 143 11.01 1.75 6.54
CA GLY A 143 9.97 0.74 6.40
C GLY A 143 9.08 0.92 5.17
N LEU A 144 9.61 1.48 4.07
CA LEU A 144 8.93 1.45 2.76
C LEU A 144 9.36 0.24 1.93
N LEU A 145 10.65 -0.09 1.99
CA LEU A 145 11.23 -1.29 1.38
C LEU A 145 11.72 -2.26 2.47
N ASN A 146 11.87 -3.53 2.12
CA ASN A 146 12.58 -4.54 2.87
C ASN A 146 13.64 -5.15 1.95
N GLU A 147 14.85 -5.36 2.47
CA GLU A 147 15.86 -6.18 1.78
C GLU A 147 15.41 -7.65 1.80
N PHE A 148 15.38 -8.28 0.64
CA PHE A 148 14.98 -9.67 0.44
C PHE A 148 16.01 -10.37 -0.46
N GLY A 149 17.09 -10.85 0.16
CA GLY A 149 18.24 -11.41 -0.53
C GLY A 149 19.29 -10.36 -0.89
N HIS A 150 20.42 -10.80 -1.42
CA HIS A 150 21.56 -9.92 -1.68
C HIS A 150 21.19 -8.84 -2.71
N ASN A 151 21.24 -7.57 -2.29
CA ASN A 151 20.98 -6.40 -3.12
C ASN A 151 19.61 -6.41 -3.82
N SER A 152 18.61 -7.00 -3.17
CA SER A 152 17.26 -7.13 -3.69
C SER A 152 16.28 -6.51 -2.72
N PHE A 153 15.39 -5.64 -3.22
CA PHE A 153 14.45 -4.88 -2.39
C PHE A 153 13.01 -5.14 -2.83
N ARG A 154 12.11 -5.17 -1.85
CA ARG A 154 10.67 -5.31 -2.07
C ARG A 154 9.94 -4.28 -1.23
N PHE A 155 8.83 -3.75 -1.71
CA PHE A 155 7.93 -2.97 -0.85
C PHE A 155 7.50 -3.78 0.36
N ILE A 156 7.34 -3.11 1.51
CA ILE A 156 6.89 -3.78 2.73
C ILE A 156 5.56 -4.49 2.51
N HIS A 157 4.64 -3.89 1.75
CA HIS A 157 3.34 -4.45 1.43
C HIS A 157 2.94 -4.11 -0.02
N ARG A 158 2.23 -5.03 -0.68
CA ARG A 158 1.80 -4.90 -2.09
C ARG A 158 0.94 -3.65 -2.32
N THR A 159 0.09 -3.29 -1.38
CA THR A 159 -0.78 -2.10 -1.48
C THR A 159 0.01 -0.79 -1.65
N PHE A 160 1.18 -0.64 -1.02
CA PHE A 160 2.00 0.57 -1.21
C PHE A 160 2.65 0.59 -2.59
N GLN A 161 3.09 -0.57 -3.09
CA GLN A 161 3.57 -0.70 -4.46
C GLN A 161 2.47 -0.29 -5.45
N GLU A 162 1.24 -0.75 -5.24
CA GLU A 162 0.11 -0.46 -6.12
C GLU A 162 -0.32 1.00 -6.08
N TYR A 163 -0.36 1.60 -4.88
CA TYR A 163 -0.63 3.02 -4.70
C TYR A 163 0.45 3.90 -5.37
N LEU A 164 1.74 3.58 -5.18
CA LEU A 164 2.83 4.33 -5.81
C LEU A 164 2.84 4.15 -7.33
N ALA A 165 2.50 2.96 -7.82
CA ALA A 165 2.31 2.72 -9.26
C ALA A 165 1.15 3.57 -9.80
N ALA A 166 0.03 3.68 -9.07
CA ALA A 166 -1.08 4.56 -9.42
C ALA A 166 -0.67 6.04 -9.43
N LYS A 167 0.10 6.50 -8.43
CA LYS A 167 0.67 7.87 -8.45
C LYS A 167 1.60 8.07 -9.64
N ASN A 168 2.42 7.10 -10.02
CA ASN A 168 3.37 7.23 -11.14
C ASN A 168 2.69 7.37 -12.51
N ILE A 169 1.48 6.84 -12.66
CA ILE A 169 0.63 7.05 -13.85
C ILE A 169 0.33 8.55 -14.03
N ILE A 170 0.05 9.26 -12.93
CA ILE A 170 -0.39 10.66 -12.91
C ILE A 170 0.79 11.62 -12.78
N TYR A 171 1.78 11.28 -11.96
CA TYR A 171 2.85 12.18 -11.55
C TYR A 171 4.23 11.72 -12.03
N SER A 172 5.11 12.68 -12.27
CA SER A 172 6.53 12.50 -12.52
C SER A 172 7.32 13.48 -11.66
N PHE A 173 8.22 12.99 -10.80
CA PHE A 173 9.00 13.85 -9.89
C PHE A 173 8.14 14.83 -9.07
N GLY A 174 6.94 14.41 -8.67
CA GLY A 174 6.00 15.25 -7.91
C GLY A 174 5.20 16.25 -8.74
N LEU A 175 5.41 16.32 -10.05
CA LEU A 175 4.66 17.17 -10.98
C LEU A 175 3.63 16.36 -11.75
N GLU A 176 2.45 16.93 -11.96
CA GLU A 176 1.41 16.33 -12.78
C GLU A 176 1.88 16.18 -14.23
N ARG A 177 1.65 14.99 -14.80
CA ARG A 177 1.92 14.69 -16.20
C ARG A 177 0.80 15.30 -17.06
N SER A 178 1.10 15.59 -18.32
CA SER A 178 0.05 16.03 -19.25
C SER A 178 -0.99 14.94 -19.48
N GLU A 179 -2.23 15.35 -19.79
CA GLU A 179 -3.35 14.45 -20.11
C GLU A 179 -2.96 13.35 -21.10
N ASN A 180 -2.24 13.71 -22.16
CA ASN A 180 -1.77 12.76 -23.16
C ASN A 180 -0.88 11.67 -22.56
N ILE A 181 0.06 12.03 -21.68
CA ILE A 181 0.95 11.05 -21.06
C ILE A 181 0.16 10.15 -20.09
N ILE A 182 -0.77 10.72 -19.32
CA ILE A 182 -1.61 9.95 -18.38
C ILE A 182 -2.48 8.95 -19.16
N TYR A 183 -3.11 9.40 -20.25
CA TYR A 183 -3.88 8.53 -21.14
C TYR A 183 -3.04 7.37 -21.67
N HIS A 184 -1.86 7.62 -22.25
CA HIS A 184 -1.01 6.54 -22.77
C HIS A 184 -0.55 5.60 -21.65
N ASN A 185 -0.18 6.15 -20.49
CA ASN A 185 0.19 5.36 -19.33
C ASN A 185 -0.92 4.40 -18.90
N ILE A 186 -2.18 4.84 -18.90
CA ILE A 186 -3.34 4.02 -18.58
C ILE A 186 -3.57 2.99 -19.70
N HIS A 187 -3.69 3.46 -20.94
CA HIS A 187 -4.00 2.64 -22.11
C HIS A 187 -3.03 1.46 -22.26
N ASP A 188 -1.72 1.71 -22.16
CA ASP A 188 -0.67 0.69 -22.31
C ASP A 188 -0.71 -0.40 -21.22
N LYS A 189 -1.44 -0.16 -20.13
CA LYS A 189 -1.50 -1.04 -18.96
C LYS A 189 -2.85 -1.74 -18.83
N ILE A 190 -3.86 -1.37 -19.62
CA ILE A 190 -5.14 -2.07 -19.66
C ILE A 190 -4.90 -3.54 -20.07
N GLY A 191 -5.58 -4.47 -19.40
CA GLY A 191 -5.45 -5.91 -19.67
C GLY A 191 -4.18 -6.58 -19.09
N THR A 192 -3.26 -5.82 -18.51
CA THR A 192 -2.07 -6.40 -17.87
C THR A 192 -2.37 -6.82 -16.42
N PRO A 193 -2.08 -8.07 -16.00
CA PRO A 193 -2.59 -8.63 -14.74
C PRO A 193 -2.24 -7.82 -13.48
N ASN A 194 -1.01 -7.31 -13.41
CA ASN A 194 -0.49 -6.59 -12.24
C ASN A 194 -0.98 -5.14 -12.12
N TRP A 195 -1.68 -4.61 -13.12
CA TRP A 195 -2.06 -3.20 -13.18
C TRP A 195 -3.53 -2.95 -12.86
N ARG A 196 -4.33 -4.00 -12.69
CA ARG A 196 -5.76 -3.88 -12.35
C ARG A 196 -5.99 -2.98 -11.12
N VAL A 197 -5.28 -3.24 -10.02
CA VAL A 197 -5.44 -2.46 -8.79
C VAL A 197 -4.92 -1.03 -8.95
N PRO A 198 -3.68 -0.78 -9.43
CA PRO A 198 -3.20 0.59 -9.69
C PRO A 198 -4.15 1.40 -10.57
N LEU A 199 -4.64 0.84 -11.68
CA LEU A 199 -5.57 1.52 -12.59
C LEU A 199 -6.90 1.86 -11.92
N SER A 200 -7.40 0.98 -11.05
CA SER A 200 -8.63 1.24 -10.28
C SER A 200 -8.46 2.33 -9.21
N MET A 201 -7.22 2.59 -8.78
CA MET A 201 -6.91 3.63 -7.78
C MET A 201 -6.70 5.01 -8.43
N THR A 202 -6.22 5.05 -9.68
CA THR A 202 -5.98 6.29 -10.44
C THR A 202 -7.17 7.27 -10.39
N PRO A 203 -8.44 6.87 -10.60
CA PRO A 203 -9.58 7.77 -10.49
C PRO A 203 -9.70 8.43 -9.12
N GLY A 204 -9.49 7.66 -8.04
CA GLY A 204 -9.61 8.18 -6.68
C GLY A 204 -8.48 9.11 -6.27
N ILE A 205 -7.31 9.00 -6.94
CA ILE A 205 -6.19 9.94 -6.78
C ILE A 205 -6.46 11.21 -7.61
N LEU A 206 -6.94 11.06 -8.84
CA LEU A 206 -7.31 12.19 -9.68
C LEU A 206 -8.47 12.98 -9.05
N SER A 207 -9.53 12.35 -8.56
CA SER A 207 -10.72 13.04 -8.03
C SER A 207 -10.52 13.86 -6.74
N LYS A 208 -9.27 14.15 -6.33
CA LYS A 208 -8.95 14.99 -5.17
C LYS A 208 -9.15 16.50 -5.43
N SER A 209 -9.20 16.96 -6.67
CA SER A 209 -9.48 18.34 -7.05
C SER A 209 -10.51 18.42 -8.19
N VAL A 210 -11.14 19.60 -8.37
CA VAL A 210 -12.12 19.84 -9.44
C VAL A 210 -11.45 19.72 -10.82
N GLU A 211 -10.26 20.32 -10.98
CA GLU A 211 -9.48 20.29 -12.23
C GLU A 211 -9.15 18.86 -12.66
N HIS A 212 -8.74 18.01 -11.73
CA HIS A 212 -8.43 16.62 -12.04
C HIS A 212 -9.68 15.75 -12.31
N SER A 213 -10.87 16.16 -11.86
CA SER A 213 -12.12 15.47 -12.16
C SER A 213 -12.51 15.66 -13.64
N GLU A 214 -12.28 16.85 -14.19
CA GLU A 214 -12.47 17.13 -15.62
C GLU A 214 -11.46 16.35 -16.46
N LEU A 215 -10.20 16.34 -16.03
CA LEU A 215 -9.13 15.54 -16.64
C LEU A 215 -9.49 14.04 -16.70
N PHE A 216 -9.95 13.48 -15.57
CA PHE A 216 -10.38 12.07 -15.52
C PHE A 216 -11.52 11.79 -16.50
N THR A 217 -12.51 12.69 -16.55
CA THR A 217 -13.65 12.56 -17.46
C THR A 217 -13.21 12.59 -18.93
N SER A 218 -12.27 13.47 -19.28
CA SER A 218 -11.68 13.55 -20.63
C SER A 218 -10.97 12.24 -21.01
N ILE A 219 -10.13 11.72 -20.11
CA ILE A 219 -9.38 10.47 -20.31
C ILE A 219 -10.34 9.29 -20.51
N VAL A 220 -11.34 9.13 -19.65
CA VAL A 220 -12.32 8.02 -19.76
C VAL A 220 -13.11 8.15 -21.06
N THR A 221 -13.54 9.36 -21.42
CA THR A 221 -14.27 9.59 -22.68
C THR A 221 -13.43 9.21 -23.89
N ARG A 222 -12.12 9.49 -23.86
CA ARG A 222 -11.20 9.09 -24.91
C ARG A 222 -11.04 7.57 -24.98
N LEU A 223 -10.79 6.91 -23.85
CA LEU A 223 -10.68 5.44 -23.77
C LEU A 223 -11.91 4.72 -24.34
N LEU A 224 -13.11 5.18 -23.98
CA LEU A 224 -14.37 4.60 -24.48
C LEU A 224 -14.52 4.77 -26.01
N LYS A 225 -14.08 5.89 -26.57
CA LYS A 225 -14.10 6.12 -28.03
C LYS A 225 -13.13 5.19 -28.76
N ASP A 226 -11.95 4.93 -28.19
CA ASP A 226 -10.95 4.06 -28.81
C ASP A 226 -11.37 2.59 -28.79
N GLU A 227 -12.01 2.13 -27.71
CA GLU A 227 -12.61 0.78 -27.64
C GLU A 227 -13.72 0.59 -28.68
N GLN A 228 -14.62 1.57 -28.82
CA GLN A 228 -15.67 1.52 -29.83
C GLN A 228 -15.07 1.47 -31.24
N THR A 229 -14.07 2.30 -31.53
CA THR A 229 -13.40 2.32 -32.84
C THR A 229 -12.74 0.98 -33.17
N THR A 230 -12.12 0.34 -32.19
CA THR A 230 -11.48 -0.99 -32.35
C THR A 230 -12.51 -2.10 -32.63
N SER A 231 -13.68 -2.06 -31.96
CA SER A 231 -14.77 -3.03 -32.18
C SER A 231 -15.44 -2.90 -33.56
N TYR A 232 -15.55 -1.67 -34.11
CA TYR A 232 -16.06 -1.43 -35.46
C TYR A 232 -15.08 -1.91 -36.54
N GLN A 233 -13.76 -1.78 -36.35
CA GLN A 233 -12.77 -2.27 -37.30
C GLN A 233 -12.68 -3.80 -37.34
N GLN A 234 -12.80 -4.48 -36.18
CA GLN A 234 -12.87 -5.95 -36.13
C GLN A 234 -14.14 -6.50 -36.78
N SER A 235 -15.30 -5.84 -36.58
CA SER A 235 -16.58 -6.24 -37.21
C SER A 235 -16.60 -6.03 -38.73
N SER A 236 -15.87 -5.02 -39.22
CA SER A 236 -15.77 -4.72 -40.66
C SER A 236 -14.81 -5.66 -41.40
N THR A 237 -13.87 -6.29 -40.69
CA THR A 237 -12.89 -7.23 -41.28
C THR A 237 -13.47 -8.65 -41.41
N LEU A 238 -14.52 -8.98 -40.65
CA LEU A 238 -15.23 -10.27 -40.72
C LEU A 238 -16.35 -10.31 -41.80
N LEU A 239 -16.56 -9.21 -42.53
CA LEU A 239 -17.55 -9.08 -43.60
C LEU A 239 -16.93 -8.96 -45.01
N VAL A 240 -15.65 -9.30 -45.18
CA VAL A 240 -14.98 -9.38 -46.49
C VAL A 240 -14.61 -10.81 -46.81
#